data_AF-A0A7S4B9P1-F1
#
_entry.id   AF-A0A7S4B9P1-F1
#
_cell.length_a   1.000
_cell.length_b   1.000
_cell.length_c   1.000
_cell.angle_alpha   90.00
_cell.angle_beta   90.00
_cell.angle_gamma   90.00
#
_symmetry.space_group_name_H-M   'P 1'
#
loop_
_entity.id
_entity.type
_entity.pdbx_description
1 polymer ?
#
loop_
_entity_poly.entity_id
_entity_poly.type
_entity_poly.pdbx_seq_one_letter_code
_entity_poly.pdbx_strand_id
1 'polypeptide(L)'
;DRWARASAMASAAFWAGRGPSLLPMALLISSCPTMAAALTVITTPSQAQHQPPPRMPHPEIPERVEAATRALQASSFASSVRWASPSLSAAAAETALRRVHSDAHVDAVQRMAAAGGGGFDADTYCAP
;
A
#
# COMPACT_ATOMS: atom_id res chain seq x y z
N ASP A 1 -15.53 1.92 -26.20
CA ASP A 1 -16.75 2.61 -25.74
C ASP A 1 -17.86 1.65 -25.33
N ARG A 2 -17.63 0.90 -24.24
CA ARG A 2 -18.69 0.24 -23.45
C ARG A 2 -18.68 0.93 -22.09
N TRP A 3 -19.84 1.06 -21.45
CA TRP A 3 -20.11 1.79 -20.19
C TRP A 3 -20.59 3.24 -20.32
N ALA A 4 -21.47 3.50 -21.29
CA ALA A 4 -22.43 4.61 -21.17
C ALA A 4 -23.83 4.14 -21.57
N ARG A 5 -24.80 4.44 -20.68
CA ARG A 5 -26.27 4.38 -20.82
C ARG A 5 -26.97 3.10 -20.34
N ALA A 6 -27.84 3.30 -19.33
CA ALA A 6 -29.18 2.72 -19.11
C ALA A 6 -29.49 2.85 -17.60
N SER A 7 -30.58 3.40 -17.07
CA SER A 7 -31.90 3.79 -17.59
C SER A 7 -32.46 4.84 -16.62
N ALA A 8 -32.98 6.00 -17.03
CA ALA A 8 -34.27 6.25 -17.67
C ALA A 8 -35.48 5.74 -16.87
N MET A 9 -36.30 6.72 -16.47
CA MET A 9 -37.55 6.65 -15.73
C MET A 9 -38.61 5.79 -16.41
N ALA A 10 -39.44 5.12 -15.61
CA ALA A 10 -40.77 4.70 -16.03
C ALA A 10 -41.75 4.95 -14.87
N SER A 11 -42.60 5.96 -15.07
CA SER A 11 -43.82 6.19 -14.30
C SER A 11 -44.97 5.37 -14.87
N ALA A 12 -45.97 5.17 -13.98
CA ALA A 12 -47.36 4.80 -14.21
C ALA A 12 -47.69 3.31 -14.25
N ALA A 13 -48.45 2.86 -13.25
CA ALA A 13 -49.86 2.52 -13.46
C ALA A 13 -50.59 2.42 -12.11
N PHE A 14 -51.66 3.20 -12.02
CA PHE A 14 -52.64 3.24 -10.95
C PHE A 14 -53.55 2.01 -11.08
N TRP A 15 -53.60 1.14 -10.08
CA TRP A 15 -54.66 0.13 -9.96
C TRP A 15 -55.18 0.11 -8.53
N ALA A 16 -56.41 0.60 -8.36
CA ALA A 16 -57.14 0.58 -7.11
C ALA A 16 -57.75 -0.82 -6.91
N GLY A 17 -57.17 -1.60 -6.00
CA GLY A 17 -57.72 -2.89 -5.58
C GLY A 17 -57.45 -3.10 -4.09
N ARG A 18 -58.51 -3.10 -3.28
CA ARG A 18 -58.45 -3.40 -1.84
C ARG A 18 -58.03 -4.85 -1.64
N GLY A 19 -56.87 -5.08 -1.02
CA GLY A 19 -56.42 -6.37 -0.50
C GLY A 19 -55.77 -6.17 0.88
N PRO A 20 -55.88 -7.13 1.80
CA PRO A 20 -55.47 -6.94 3.19
C PRO A 20 -53.95 -6.84 3.31
N SER A 21 -53.53 -5.98 4.23
CA SER A 21 -52.17 -5.73 4.69
C SER A 21 -51.30 -6.99 4.73
N LEU A 22 -50.35 -7.07 3.79
CA LEU A 22 -49.15 -7.90 3.94
C LEU A 22 -48.02 -6.93 4.30
N LEU A 23 -47.59 -7.00 5.56
CA LEU A 23 -46.40 -6.34 6.10
C LEU A 23 -45.25 -6.46 5.10
N PRO A 24 -44.47 -5.39 4.83
CA PRO A 24 -43.24 -5.56 4.09
C PRO A 24 -42.33 -6.44 4.96
N MET A 25 -42.03 -7.66 4.52
CA MET A 25 -40.83 -8.35 4.97
C MET A 25 -39.66 -7.50 4.49
N ALA A 26 -39.30 -6.52 5.30
CA ALA A 26 -38.02 -5.87 5.22
C ALA A 26 -36.98 -6.99 5.24
N LEU A 27 -36.29 -7.16 4.11
CA LEU A 27 -35.07 -7.96 4.07
C LEU A 27 -34.21 -7.47 5.23
N LEU A 28 -34.10 -8.28 6.28
CA LEU A 28 -32.96 -8.25 7.17
C LEU A 28 -31.79 -8.71 6.30
N ILE A 29 -31.24 -7.79 5.52
CA ILE A 29 -29.87 -7.89 5.05
C ILE A 29 -29.09 -7.90 6.36
N SER A 30 -28.79 -9.11 6.81
CA SER A 30 -27.82 -9.35 7.86
C SER A 30 -26.58 -8.61 7.38
N SER A 31 -26.32 -7.46 7.99
CA SER A 31 -25.07 -6.73 7.86
C SER A 31 -24.01 -7.61 8.48
N CYS A 32 -23.61 -8.67 7.77
CA CYS A 32 -22.38 -9.35 8.03
C CYS A 32 -21.34 -8.25 7.91
N PRO A 33 -20.65 -7.86 8.99
CA PRO A 33 -19.59 -6.88 8.85
C PRO A 33 -18.60 -7.54 7.88
N THR A 34 -18.54 -7.02 6.66
CA THR A 34 -17.39 -7.25 5.81
C THR A 34 -16.24 -6.80 6.69
N MET A 35 -15.47 -7.75 7.21
CA MET A 35 -14.16 -7.44 7.78
C MET A 35 -13.37 -6.90 6.61
N ALA A 36 -13.50 -5.60 6.34
CA ALA A 36 -12.64 -4.89 5.43
C ALA A 36 -11.25 -5.08 6.02
N ALA A 37 -10.45 -5.94 5.38
CA ALA A 37 -9.07 -6.13 5.78
C ALA A 37 -8.42 -4.75 5.75
N ALA A 38 -8.03 -4.24 6.92
CA ALA A 38 -7.37 -2.94 7.01
C ALA A 38 -6.00 -3.08 6.35
N LEU A 39 -5.82 -2.45 5.19
CA LEU A 39 -4.54 -2.41 4.52
C LEU A 39 -3.58 -1.60 5.38
N THR A 40 -2.58 -2.26 5.98
CA THR A 40 -1.52 -1.56 6.72
C THR A 40 -0.35 -1.29 5.79
N VAL A 41 0.03 -0.02 5.66
CA VAL A 41 1.20 0.41 4.88
C VAL A 41 2.27 0.88 5.85
N ILE A 42 3.44 0.25 5.77
CA ILE A 42 4.61 0.64 6.56
C ILE A 42 5.49 1.56 5.72
N THR A 43 5.80 2.74 6.25
CA THR A 43 6.66 3.72 5.59
C THR A 43 7.59 4.41 6.59
N THR A 44 8.77 4.80 6.14
CA THR A 44 9.72 5.62 6.91
C THR A 44 10.25 6.77 6.06
N PRO A 45 10.50 7.95 6.66
CA PRO A 45 11.16 9.04 5.94
C PRO A 45 12.55 8.66 5.38
N SER A 46 13.24 7.69 5.98
CA SER A 46 14.54 7.21 5.50
C SER A 46 14.50 6.55 4.13
N GLN A 47 13.34 6.06 3.67
CA GLN A 47 13.20 5.50 2.32
C GLN A 47 13.53 6.53 1.24
N ALA A 48 13.27 7.82 1.49
CA ALA A 48 13.60 8.90 0.55
C ALA A 48 15.09 9.28 0.53
N GLN A 49 15.88 8.78 1.49
CA GLN A 49 17.31 9.05 1.59
C GLN A 49 18.13 8.14 0.69
N HIS A 50 17.58 7.02 0.24
CA HIS A 50 18.25 6.14 -0.72
C HIS A 50 18.31 6.82 -2.09
N GLN A 51 19.50 7.22 -2.51
CA GLN A 51 19.70 7.91 -3.79
C GLN A 51 20.44 7.01 -4.77
N PRO A 52 20.02 6.97 -6.04
CA PRO A 52 20.75 6.23 -7.06
C PRO A 52 22.12 6.85 -7.33
N PRO A 53 23.06 6.09 -7.92
CA PRO A 53 24.35 6.64 -8.34
C PRO A 53 24.17 7.90 -9.18
N PRO A 54 24.93 8.98 -8.90
CA PRO A 54 24.75 10.24 -9.60
C PRO A 54 25.07 10.08 -11.08
N ARG A 55 24.30 10.78 -11.92
CA ARG A 55 24.47 10.83 -13.39
C ARG A 55 24.17 9.51 -14.13
N MET A 56 23.53 8.55 -13.48
CA MET A 56 23.04 7.34 -14.10
C MET A 56 21.52 7.23 -13.91
N PRO A 57 20.71 7.14 -14.99
CA PRO A 57 19.31 6.82 -14.84
C PRO A 57 19.16 5.46 -14.16
N HIS A 58 18.39 5.41 -13.08
CA HIS A 58 18.15 4.19 -12.33
C HIS A 58 16.63 3.95 -12.21
N PRO A 59 16.14 2.71 -12.35
CA PRO A 59 14.73 2.43 -12.13
C PRO A 59 14.34 2.48 -10.66
N GLU A 60 15.24 2.20 -9.73
CA GLU A 60 15.02 2.32 -8.28
C GLU A 60 15.38 3.75 -7.87
N ILE A 61 14.36 4.60 -7.72
CA ILE A 61 14.46 5.99 -7.26
C ILE A 61 13.36 6.27 -6.22
N PRO A 62 13.61 7.16 -5.24
CA PRO A 62 12.63 7.53 -4.21
C PRO A 62 11.25 7.90 -4.74
N GLU A 63 11.21 8.63 -5.86
CA GLU A 63 9.99 9.18 -6.45
C GLU A 63 8.99 8.09 -6.82
N ARG A 64 9.44 6.85 -7.07
CA ARG A 64 8.54 5.72 -7.32
C ARG A 64 7.76 5.31 -6.07
N VAL A 65 8.43 5.25 -4.92
CA VAL A 65 7.79 4.94 -3.63
C VAL A 65 6.84 6.09 -3.25
N GLU A 66 7.26 7.32 -3.48
CA GLU A 66 6.40 8.49 -3.25
C GLU A 66 5.17 8.51 -4.17
N ALA A 67 5.34 8.17 -5.45
CA ALA A 67 4.22 8.10 -6.40
C ALA A 67 3.23 7.02 -5.99
N ALA A 68 3.70 5.83 -5.59
CA ALA A 68 2.84 4.78 -5.05
C ALA A 68 2.12 5.22 -3.78
N THR A 69 2.83 5.91 -2.88
CA THR A 69 2.26 6.47 -1.64
C THR A 69 1.15 7.48 -1.93
N ARG A 70 1.39 8.43 -2.85
CA ARG A 70 0.38 9.41 -3.29
C ARG A 70 -0.82 8.74 -3.94
N ALA A 71 -0.60 7.70 -4.75
CA ALA A 71 -1.69 6.94 -5.38
C ALA A 71 -2.56 6.22 -4.34
N LEU A 72 -1.95 5.62 -3.30
CA LEU A 72 -2.70 5.00 -2.21
C LEU A 72 -3.52 6.03 -1.42
N GLN A 73 -2.94 7.21 -1.15
CA GLN A 73 -3.62 8.30 -0.46
C GLN A 73 -4.79 8.88 -1.26
N ALA A 74 -4.71 8.88 -2.60
CA ALA A 74 -5.76 9.36 -3.50
C ALA A 74 -6.79 8.29 -3.88
N SER A 75 -6.62 7.04 -3.43
CA SER A 75 -7.48 5.92 -3.79
C SER A 75 -8.87 6.03 -3.15
N SER A 76 -9.87 5.40 -3.78
CA SER A 76 -11.24 5.33 -3.25
C SER A 76 -11.35 4.61 -1.90
N PHE A 77 -10.32 3.86 -1.52
CA PHE A 77 -10.24 3.11 -0.26
C PHE A 77 -9.21 3.72 0.72
N ALA A 78 -8.72 4.93 0.49
CA ALA A 78 -7.70 5.57 1.33
C ALA A 78 -8.07 5.61 2.82
N SER A 79 -9.36 5.75 3.15
CA SER A 79 -9.87 5.73 4.53
C SER A 79 -9.71 4.37 5.24
N SER A 80 -9.49 3.29 4.48
CA SER A 80 -9.23 1.94 5.00
C SER A 80 -7.73 1.64 5.12
N VAL A 81 -6.87 2.55 4.69
CA VAL A 81 -5.41 2.41 4.78
C VAL A 81 -4.92 2.89 6.15
N ARG A 82 -4.30 1.98 6.91
CA ARG A 82 -3.58 2.30 8.14
C ARG A 82 -2.11 2.55 7.82
N TRP A 83 -1.68 3.78 7.97
CA TRP A 83 -0.27 4.15 7.85
C TRP A 83 0.45 3.92 9.18
N ALA A 84 1.62 3.28 9.13
CA ALA A 84 2.45 3.03 10.30
C ALA A 84 3.94 3.13 9.98
N SER A 85 4.74 3.29 11.02
CA SER A 85 6.21 3.28 10.97
C SER A 85 6.72 2.02 11.67
N PRO A 86 7.84 1.41 11.25
CA PRO A 86 8.45 0.30 11.95
C PRO A 86 8.77 0.65 13.41
N SER A 87 8.54 -0.33 14.29
CA SER A 87 8.79 -0.21 15.74
C SER A 87 10.10 -0.89 16.18
N LEU A 88 10.87 -1.46 15.23
CA LEU A 88 12.06 -2.23 15.52
C LEU A 88 13.25 -1.31 15.84
N SER A 89 13.98 -1.59 16.92
CA SER A 89 15.24 -0.89 17.21
C SER A 89 16.35 -1.32 16.24
N ALA A 90 17.38 -0.49 16.07
CA ALA A 90 18.52 -0.81 15.21
C ALA A 90 19.21 -2.14 15.60
N ALA A 91 19.40 -2.39 16.91
CA ALA A 91 20.00 -3.63 17.40
C ALA A 91 19.13 -4.87 17.10
N ALA A 92 17.80 -4.73 17.24
CA ALA A 92 16.88 -5.81 16.92
C ALA A 92 16.79 -6.07 15.41
N ALA A 93 16.90 -5.02 14.58
CA ALA A 93 17.01 -5.12 13.13
C ALA A 93 18.29 -5.84 12.72
N GLU A 94 19.44 -5.49 13.30
CA GLU A 94 20.71 -6.16 13.03
C GLU A 94 20.66 -7.65 13.41
N THR A 95 20.08 -7.96 14.58
CA THR A 95 19.87 -9.36 15.00
C THR A 95 19.00 -10.11 14.00
N ALA A 96 17.95 -9.47 13.45
CA ALA A 96 17.10 -10.08 12.44
C ALA A 96 17.84 -10.31 11.12
N LEU A 97 18.69 -9.37 10.69
CA LEU A 97 19.51 -9.50 9.48
C LEU A 97 20.47 -10.70 9.58
N ARG A 98 21.15 -10.86 10.72
CA ARG A 98 22.11 -11.96 10.97
C ARG A 98 21.47 -13.36 11.07
N ARG A 99 20.13 -13.45 11.14
CA ARG A 99 19.42 -14.75 11.02
C ARG A 99 19.31 -15.26 9.59
N VAL A 100 19.43 -14.36 8.61
CA VAL A 100 19.29 -14.66 7.18
C VAL A 100 20.62 -14.53 6.45
N HIS A 101 21.46 -13.58 6.87
CA HIS A 101 22.74 -13.28 6.25
C HIS A 101 23.91 -13.68 7.16
N SER A 102 25.05 -14.03 6.55
CA SER A 102 26.28 -14.27 7.31
C SER A 102 26.77 -12.98 7.96
N ASP A 103 27.48 -13.12 9.09
CA ASP A 103 28.06 -11.97 9.78
C ASP A 103 28.99 -11.16 8.85
N ALA A 104 29.81 -11.87 8.07
CA ALA A 104 30.72 -11.26 7.12
C ALA A 104 30.00 -10.41 6.06
N HIS A 105 28.79 -10.81 5.62
CA HIS A 105 28.01 -10.05 4.66
C HIS A 105 27.41 -8.79 5.29
N VAL A 106 26.80 -8.90 6.47
CA VAL A 106 26.25 -7.75 7.20
C VAL A 106 27.34 -6.71 7.48
N ASP A 107 28.50 -7.15 7.95
CA ASP A 107 29.62 -6.26 8.24
C ASP A 107 30.18 -5.61 6.96
N ALA A 108 30.17 -6.32 5.83
CA ALA A 108 30.61 -5.77 4.54
C ALA A 108 29.69 -4.65 4.04
N VAL A 109 28.36 -4.84 4.14
CA VAL A 109 27.37 -3.82 3.80
C VAL A 109 27.55 -2.58 4.68
N GLN A 110 27.70 -2.77 6.00
CA GLN A 110 27.92 -1.66 6.94
C GLN A 110 29.20 -0.88 6.62
N ARG A 111 30.32 -1.57 6.34
CA ARG A 111 31.57 -0.92 5.94
C ARG A 111 31.44 -0.13 4.64
N MET A 112 30.71 -0.68 3.66
CA MET A 112 30.47 0.02 2.38
C MET A 112 29.64 1.29 2.59
N ALA A 113 28.54 1.21 3.35
CA ALA A 113 27.74 2.38 3.69
C ALA A 113 28.57 3.45 4.41
N ALA A 114 29.36 3.06 5.42
CA ALA A 114 30.24 3.96 6.15
C ALA A 114 31.37 4.59 5.29
N ALA A 115 31.72 3.97 4.17
CA ALA A 115 32.69 4.48 3.20
C ALA A 115 32.07 5.41 2.14
N GLY A 116 30.78 5.73 2.24
CA GLY A 116 30.07 6.57 1.27
C GLY A 116 29.38 5.78 0.14
N GLY A 117 29.07 4.51 0.37
CA GLY A 117 28.37 3.65 -0.57
C GLY A 117 29.29 2.92 -1.56
N GLY A 118 28.69 2.29 -2.57
CA GLY A 118 29.42 1.49 -3.55
C GLY A 118 28.53 0.51 -4.32
N GLY A 119 29.09 -0.16 -5.33
CA GLY A 119 28.41 -1.23 -6.06
C GLY A 119 28.67 -2.59 -5.41
N PHE A 120 27.63 -3.39 -5.24
CA PHE A 120 27.76 -4.82 -4.96
C PHE A 120 27.97 -5.62 -6.24
N ASP A 121 27.21 -5.26 -7.29
CA ASP A 121 27.31 -5.83 -8.63
C ASP A 121 26.82 -4.80 -9.68
N ALA A 122 26.50 -5.26 -10.89
CA ALA A 122 26.09 -4.39 -12.00
C ALA A 122 24.71 -3.73 -11.82
N ASP A 123 23.86 -4.25 -10.93
CA ASP A 123 22.46 -3.80 -10.73
C ASP A 123 22.17 -3.41 -9.27
N THR A 124 23.07 -3.75 -8.34
CA THR A 124 22.87 -3.55 -6.90
C THR A 124 23.94 -2.61 -6.33
N TYR A 125 23.50 -1.57 -5.61
CA TYR A 125 24.39 -0.61 -4.95
C TYR A 125 23.95 -0.27 -3.52
N CYS A 126 24.89 0.27 -2.75
CA CYS A 126 24.67 0.93 -1.48
C CYS A 126 24.77 2.45 -1.69
N ALA A 127 23.74 3.20 -1.29
CA ALA A 127 23.78 4.65 -1.25
C ALA A 127 24.66 5.14 -0.08
N PRO A 128 25.26 6.35 -0.18
CA PRO A 128 25.96 7.00 0.93
C PRO A 128 25.06 7.37 2.11
#